data_AF-C0BVN7-F1
#
_entry.id   AF-C0BVN7-F1
#
_cell.length_a   1.000
_cell.length_b   1.000
_cell.length_c   1.000
_cell.angle_alpha   90.00
_cell.angle_beta   90.00
_cell.angle_gamma   90.00
#
_symmetry.space_group_name_H-M   'P 1'
#
loop_
_entity.id
_entity.type
_entity.pdbx_description
1 polymer ?
#
loop_
_entity_poly.entity_id
_entity_poly.type
_entity_poly.pdbx_seq_one_letter_code
_entity_poly.pdbx_strand_id
1 'polypeptide(L)'
;MLNDRRGDVCLLINGMPVIHIELKKSGIPISQATNQIAKYAHEGVFTGLFRLVQVFVAMNPDDAVYFANPGEGDFNDDYSSIGLTT
;
A
#
# COMPACT_ATOMS: atom_id res chain seq x y z
N MET A 1 -1.45 -25.27 -10.43
CA MET A 1 -0.46 -24.36 -9.81
C MET A 1 -1.20 -23.07 -9.46
N LEU A 2 -1.70 -22.95 -8.24
CA LEU A 2 -2.32 -21.70 -7.78
C LEU A 2 -1.18 -20.70 -7.63
N ASN A 3 -1.18 -19.72 -8.54
CA ASN A 3 -0.27 -18.60 -8.51
C ASN A 3 -0.39 -17.97 -7.13
N ASP A 4 0.65 -18.15 -6.33
CA ASP A 4 0.72 -17.81 -4.91
C ASP A 4 0.92 -16.28 -4.78
N ARG A 5 0.10 -15.52 -5.51
CA ARG A 5 -0.03 -14.07 -5.48
C ARG A 5 -1.02 -13.76 -4.37
N ARG A 6 -0.53 -13.20 -3.27
CA ARG A 6 -1.38 -12.52 -2.30
C ARG A 6 -1.98 -11.31 -3.03
N GLY A 7 -3.30 -11.19 -2.97
CA GLY A 7 -4.01 -10.08 -3.60
C GLY A 7 -3.93 -8.82 -2.75
N ASP A 8 -4.26 -7.70 -3.36
CA ASP A 8 -4.33 -6.41 -2.70
C ASP A 8 -5.67 -6.32 -1.95
N VAL A 9 -5.64 -5.83 -0.71
CA VAL A 9 -6.83 -5.69 0.13
C VAL A 9 -7.20 -4.22 0.24
N CYS A 10 -8.46 -3.88 0.01
CA CYS A 10 -8.95 -2.52 0.22
C CYS A 10 -9.98 -2.52 1.36
N LEU A 11 -9.76 -1.67 2.37
CA LEU A 11 -10.74 -1.45 3.42
C LEU A 11 -11.64 -0.26 3.04
N LEU A 12 -12.94 -0.55 3.00
CA LEU A 12 -13.95 0.43 2.68
C LEU A 12 -14.55 0.99 3.97
N ILE A 13 -14.55 2.31 4.12
CA ILE A 13 -15.25 3.01 5.19
C ILE A 13 -16.52 3.60 4.58
N ASN A 14 -17.68 3.16 5.05
CA ASN A 14 -18.98 3.55 4.49
C ASN A 14 -19.08 3.33 2.97
N GLY A 15 -18.47 2.27 2.45
CA GLY A 15 -18.45 1.96 1.02
C GLY A 15 -17.42 2.73 0.18
N MET A 16 -16.63 3.62 0.80
CA MET A 16 -15.54 4.34 0.13
C MET A 16 -14.19 3.66 0.37
N PRO A 17 -13.35 3.44 -0.65
CA PRO A 17 -12.02 2.85 -0.48
C PRO A 17 -11.08 3.87 0.19
N VAL A 18 -10.80 3.69 1.48
CA VAL A 18 -9.97 4.63 2.27
C VAL A 18 -8.57 4.08 2.52
N ILE A 19 -8.43 2.76 2.66
CA ILE A 19 -7.14 2.12 2.94
C ILE A 19 -6.86 1.05 1.89
N HIS A 20 -5.66 1.07 1.33
CA HIS A 20 -5.18 0.07 0.39
C HIS A 20 -3.97 -0.66 0.99
N ILE A 21 -4.02 -1.99 1.00
CA ILE A 21 -3.04 -2.85 1.66
C ILE A 21 -2.44 -3.79 0.61
N GLU A 22 -1.15 -3.64 0.38
CA GLU A 22 -0.33 -4.51 -0.47
C GLU A 22 0.37 -5.57 0.40
N LEU A 23 0.13 -6.84 0.07
CA LEU A 23 0.60 -7.99 0.85
C LEU A 23 1.75 -8.72 0.15
N LYS A 24 2.84 -8.98 0.87
CA LYS A 24 3.95 -9.83 0.42
C LYS A 24 4.05 -11.10 1.25
N LYS A 25 4.80 -12.08 0.72
CA LYS A 25 5.13 -13.32 1.45
C LYS A 25 6.26 -13.06 2.45
N SER A 26 6.40 -13.94 3.44
CA SER A 26 7.56 -13.93 4.33
C SER A 26 8.86 -14.11 3.53
N GLY A 27 9.91 -13.41 3.96
CA GLY A 27 11.19 -13.34 3.26
C GLY A 27 11.22 -12.44 2.02
N ILE A 28 10.09 -11.82 1.62
CA ILE A 28 10.08 -10.78 0.58
C ILE A 28 10.19 -9.40 1.23
N PRO A 29 11.15 -8.56 0.81
CA PRO A 29 11.31 -7.21 1.34
C PRO A 29 10.07 -6.34 1.13
N ILE A 30 9.69 -5.57 2.15
CA ILE A 30 8.58 -4.60 2.09
C ILE A 30 8.82 -3.52 1.05
N SER A 31 10.08 -3.21 0.72
CA SER A 31 10.42 -2.27 -0.35
C SER A 31 9.82 -2.67 -1.71
N GLN A 32 9.56 -3.96 -1.96
CA GLN A 32 8.85 -4.38 -3.16
C GLN A 32 7.36 -3.99 -3.14
N ALA A 33 6.73 -4.00 -1.96
CA ALA A 33 5.34 -3.56 -1.80
C ALA A 33 5.22 -2.05 -1.96
N THR A 34 6.12 -1.27 -1.34
CA THR A 34 6.12 0.20 -1.50
C THR A 34 6.38 0.61 -2.94
N ASN A 35 7.34 -0.03 -3.62
CA ASN A 35 7.60 0.20 -5.05
C ASN A 35 6.39 -0.12 -5.93
N GLN A 36 5.61 -1.16 -5.58
CA GLN A 36 4.41 -1.52 -6.33
C GLN A 36 3.30 -0.49 -6.15
N ILE A 37 3.11 0.02 -4.94
CA ILE A 37 2.17 1.11 -4.67
C ILE A 37 2.58 2.40 -5.41
N ALA A 38 3.87 2.76 -5.39
CA ALA A 38 4.39 3.90 -6.13
C ALA A 38 4.18 3.76 -7.65
N LYS A 39 4.40 2.55 -8.19
CA LYS A 39 4.14 2.24 -9.59
C LYS A 39 2.66 2.40 -9.95
N TYR A 40 1.74 1.87 -9.13
CA TYR A 40 0.30 2.03 -9.35
C TYR A 40 -0.15 3.49 -9.29
N ALA A 41 0.45 4.28 -8.41
CA ALA A 41 0.19 5.72 -8.36
C ALA A 41 0.65 6.43 -9.62
N HIS A 42 1.87 6.14 -10.08
CA HIS A 42 2.40 6.71 -11.32
C HIS A 42 1.60 6.26 -12.56
N GLU A 43 1.10 5.02 -12.57
CA GLU A 43 0.24 4.49 -13.64
C GLU A 43 -1.20 5.02 -13.59
N GLY A 44 -1.55 5.88 -12.63
CA GLY A 44 -2.88 6.48 -12.51
C GLY A 44 -3.97 5.50 -12.05
N VAL A 45 -3.60 4.39 -11.41
CA VAL A 45 -4.55 3.40 -10.88
C VAL A 45 -5.40 3.99 -9.76
N PHE A 46 -4.88 4.97 -9.01
CA PHE A 46 -5.61 5.70 -7.96
C PHE A 46 -6.42 6.90 -8.50
N THR A 47 -6.91 6.82 -9.73
CA THR A 47 -7.84 7.81 -10.31
C THR A 47 -9.30 7.41 -10.07
N GLY A 48 -10.22 8.36 -10.21
CA GLY A 48 -11.66 8.12 -10.00
C GLY A 48 -11.98 7.74 -8.54
N LEU A 49 -12.66 6.62 -8.34
CA LEU A 49 -13.10 6.15 -7.02
C LEU A 49 -11.91 5.85 -6.07
N PHE A 50 -10.78 5.40 -6.61
CA PHE A 50 -9.59 5.07 -5.83
C PHE A 50 -8.75 6.29 -5.42
N ARG A 51 -9.09 7.49 -5.89
CA ARG A 51 -8.51 8.75 -5.36
C ARG A 51 -8.86 8.96 -3.89
N LEU A 52 -9.91 8.30 -3.39
CA LEU A 52 -10.34 8.37 -2.00
C LEU A 52 -9.40 7.65 -1.03
N VAL A 53 -8.47 6.82 -1.53
CA VAL A 53 -7.50 6.14 -0.68
C VAL A 53 -6.62 7.19 0.02
N GLN A 54 -6.62 7.17 1.35
CA GLN A 54 -5.86 8.11 2.19
C GLN A 54 -4.62 7.45 2.79
N VAL A 55 -4.66 6.14 3.00
CA VAL A 55 -3.57 5.41 3.65
C VAL A 55 -3.23 4.18 2.81
N PHE A 56 -1.95 4.03 2.55
CA PHE A 56 -1.36 2.84 1.97
C PHE A 56 -0.64 2.03 3.04
N VAL A 57 -0.78 0.72 2.98
CA VAL A 57 -0.10 -0.22 3.87
C VAL A 57 0.67 -1.21 3.02
N ALA A 58 1.95 -1.36 3.30
CA ALA A 58 2.85 -2.33 2.68
C ALA A 58 3.31 -3.29 3.78
N MET A 59 2.98 -4.58 3.66
CA MET A 59 3.30 -5.52 4.73
C MET A 59 3.68 -6.91 4.23
N ASN A 60 4.47 -7.61 5.04
CA ASN A 60 4.69 -9.04 4.96
C ASN A 60 4.38 -9.64 6.36
N PRO A 61 4.54 -10.96 6.59
CA PRO A 61 4.31 -11.54 7.91
C PRO A 61 5.24 -11.05 9.03
N ASP A 62 6.38 -10.48 8.69
CA ASP A 62 7.48 -10.16 9.61
C ASP A 62 7.49 -8.66 9.97
N ASP A 63 7.05 -7.80 9.06
CA ASP A 63 7.09 -6.35 9.14
C ASP A 63 5.84 -5.71 8.48
N ALA A 64 5.52 -4.48 8.86
CA ALA A 64 4.49 -3.67 8.22
C ALA A 64 4.87 -2.18 8.24
N VAL A 65 4.63 -1.49 7.12
CA VAL A 65 4.83 -0.05 6.97
C VAL A 65 3.55 0.56 6.42
N TYR A 66 3.18 1.75 6.88
CA TYR A 66 2.06 2.51 6.34
C TYR A 66 2.49 3.93 6.03
N PHE A 67 1.86 4.54 5.04
CA PHE A 67 2.13 5.89 4.59
C PHE A 67 0.87 6.56 4.09
N ALA A 68 0.80 7.89 4.21
CA ALA A 68 -0.33 8.66 3.73
C ALA A 68 -0.26 8.84 2.21
N ASN A 69 -1.42 8.92 1.56
CA ASN A 69 -1.50 9.31 0.15
C ASN A 69 -1.15 10.80 0.03
N PRO A 70 -0.08 11.18 -0.70
CA PRO A 70 0.30 12.58 -0.88
C PRO A 70 -0.67 13.36 -1.77
N GLY A 71 -1.66 12.71 -2.39
CA GLY A 71 -2.63 13.37 -3.26
C GLY A 71 -1.99 13.76 -4.60
N GLU A 72 -1.84 15.07 -4.85
CA GLU A 72 -1.13 15.60 -6.05
C GLU A 72 0.34 15.93 -5.78
N GLY A 73 0.82 15.71 -4.56
CA GLY A 73 2.26 15.75 -4.24
C GLY A 73 2.94 14.42 -4.55
N ASP A 74 4.24 14.45 -4.79
CA ASP A 74 5.06 13.24 -4.91
C ASP A 74 5.04 12.45 -3.59
N PHE A 75 5.14 11.11 -3.69
CA PHE A 75 5.37 10.25 -2.52
C PHE A 75 6.70 10.65 -1.90
N ASN A 76 6.65 11.26 -0.71
CA ASN A 76 7.85 11.53 0.05
C ASN A 76 8.27 10.24 0.76
N ASP A 77 9.52 9.82 0.57
CA ASP A 77 10.06 8.61 1.19
C ASP A 77 10.06 8.67 2.73
N ASP A 78 9.95 9.88 3.31
CA ASP A 78 9.91 10.12 4.77
C ASP A 78 8.58 9.74 5.45
N TYR A 79 7.52 9.36 4.71
CA TYR A 79 6.25 8.95 5.35
C TYR A 79 6.34 7.56 6.02
N SER A 80 7.50 6.92 5.96
CA SER A 80 7.80 5.56 6.43
C SER A 80 8.29 5.51 7.88
N SER A 81 7.57 6.11 8.85
CA SER A 81 8.03 5.98 10.24
C SER A 81 6.94 6.03 11.30
N ILE A 82 6.17 4.94 11.40
CA ILE A 82 5.91 4.29 12.70
C ILE A 82 6.09 2.79 12.45
N GLY A 83 7.34 2.33 12.51
CA GLY A 83 7.63 0.91 12.58
C GLY A 83 7.24 0.42 13.98
N LEU A 84 6.10 -0.26 14.09
CA LEU A 84 5.84 -1.13 15.23
C LEU A 84 6.68 -2.39 15.05
N THR A 85 7.96 -2.31 15.41
CA THR A 85 8.77 -3.51 15.63
C THR A 85 8.21 -4.17 16.89
N THR A 86 7.63 -5.37 16.76
CA THR A 86 7.27 -6.20 17.90
C THR A 86 8.45 -7.07 18.30
#